data_AF-A0ABD6EU60-F1
#
_entry.id   AF-A0ABD6EU60-F1
#
_cell.length_a   1.000
_cell.length_b   1.000
_cell.length_c   1.000
_cell.angle_alpha   90.00
_cell.angle_beta   90.00
_cell.angle_gamma   90.00
#
_symmetry.space_group_name_H-M   'P 1'
#
loop_
_entity.id
_entity.type
_entity.pdbx_description
1 polymer ?
#
loop_
_entity_poly.entity_id
_entity_poly.type
_entity_poly.pdbx_seq_one_letter_code
_entity_poly.pdbx_strand_id
1 'polypeptide(L)'
;MGALLAAPACAASAACCFGSAACSLCCAACPSTRSSFTTRVMYAGMLFIGTFVACLMLAPGIQEKLSNANWFCQGLSDIAGINCARATGFQAVYRLCASMALFFLLFCVLMLGVNSSRDVRSKIQNGFWFFKYMILIGICVGFFYIRSENLSTPLMWIGLIGGFTFILLQLILIVDFAHSLAENWIE
;
A
#
# COMPACT_ATOMS: atom_id res chain seq x y z
N MET A 1 42.70 1.17 12.77
CA MET A 1 41.99 2.33 12.17
C MET A 1 40.91 1.96 11.14
N GLY A 2 40.50 0.68 11.01
CA GLY A 2 39.45 0.26 10.05
C GLY A 2 38.00 0.29 10.58
N ALA A 3 37.79 0.46 11.89
CA ALA A 3 36.45 0.41 12.49
C ALA A 3 35.66 1.73 12.37
N LEU A 4 36.33 2.86 12.12
CA LEU A 4 35.70 4.18 11.99
C LEU A 4 35.13 4.46 10.58
N LEU A 5 35.49 3.65 9.58
CA LEU A 5 34.98 3.76 8.20
C LEU A 5 33.82 2.79 7.90
N ALA A 6 33.56 1.80 8.76
CA ALA A 6 32.48 0.83 8.57
C ALA A 6 31.11 1.34 9.09
N ALA A 7 31.11 2.17 10.14
CA ALA A 7 29.89 2.79 10.67
C ALA A 7 29.12 3.66 9.65
N PRO A 8 29.78 4.55 8.86
CA PRO A 8 29.06 5.31 7.83
C PRO A 8 28.61 4.44 6.65
N ALA A 9 29.29 3.32 6.36
CA ALA A 9 28.88 2.40 5.30
C ALA A 9 27.61 1.59 5.68
N CYS A 10 27.47 1.20 6.95
CA CYS A 10 26.25 0.56 7.47
C CYS A 10 25.07 1.53 7.62
N ALA A 11 25.35 2.80 7.94
CA ALA A 11 24.32 3.84 7.97
C ALA A 11 23.87 4.24 6.55
N ALA A 12 24.79 4.26 5.57
CA ALA A 12 24.49 4.53 4.17
C ALA A 12 23.67 3.41 3.51
N SER A 13 23.96 2.14 3.83
CA SER A 13 23.17 1.01 3.32
C SER A 13 21.77 0.95 3.94
N ALA A 14 21.64 1.27 5.23
CA ALA A 14 20.34 1.51 5.84
C ALA A 14 19.63 2.67 5.14
N ALA A 15 20.25 3.86 5.04
CA ALA A 15 19.70 5.07 4.41
C ALA A 15 19.23 4.88 2.96
N CYS A 16 19.89 4.00 2.20
CA CYS A 16 19.48 3.64 0.84
C CYS A 16 18.19 2.80 0.80
N CYS A 17 17.82 2.07 1.86
CA CYS A 17 16.49 1.47 2.02
C CYS A 17 15.38 2.51 2.34
N PHE A 18 15.73 3.74 2.72
CA PHE A 18 14.77 4.84 2.99
C PHE A 18 14.45 5.68 1.73
N GLY A 19 15.07 5.34 0.59
CA GLY A 19 14.90 5.97 -0.72
C GLY A 19 16.05 6.89 -1.12
N SER A 20 16.17 7.16 -2.43
CA SER A 20 17.29 7.90 -3.04
C SER A 20 17.54 9.28 -2.42
N ALA A 21 16.49 9.94 -1.90
CA ALA A 21 16.60 11.24 -1.23
C ALA A 21 17.32 11.16 0.13
N ALA A 22 17.06 10.11 0.92
CA ALA A 22 17.75 9.88 2.20
C ALA A 22 19.21 9.46 1.98
N CYS A 23 19.48 8.66 0.93
CA CYS A 23 20.84 8.29 0.56
C CYS A 23 21.65 9.49 -0.01
N SER A 24 21.01 10.43 -0.72
CA SER A 24 21.68 11.66 -1.20
C SER A 24 22.04 12.67 -0.08
N LEU A 25 21.33 12.63 1.04
CA LEU A 25 21.59 13.49 2.20
C LEU A 25 22.79 12.97 3.02
N CYS A 26 23.04 11.66 2.99
CA CYS A 26 24.13 10.98 3.71
C CYS A 26 25.34 10.63 2.83
N CYS A 27 25.18 10.54 1.50
CA CYS A 27 26.24 10.23 0.54
C CYS A 27 26.14 11.13 -0.70
N ALA A 28 27.11 12.04 -0.88
CA ALA A 28 27.26 12.86 -2.09
C ALA A 28 27.65 12.05 -3.34
N ALA A 29 27.99 10.76 -3.18
CA ALA A 29 28.48 9.87 -4.25
C ALA A 29 27.41 8.93 -4.84
N CYS A 30 26.17 8.95 -4.34
CA CYS A 30 25.11 8.09 -4.87
C CYS A 30 24.39 8.75 -6.07
N PRO A 31 24.34 8.10 -7.25
CA PRO A 31 23.65 8.66 -8.41
C PRO A 31 22.15 8.79 -8.14
N SER A 32 21.63 10.00 -8.29
CA SER A 32 20.19 10.30 -8.26
C SER A 32 19.52 9.67 -9.49
N THR A 33 19.11 8.41 -9.40
CA THR A 33 18.16 7.80 -10.34
C THR A 33 16.91 8.68 -10.50
N ARG A 34 16.26 8.67 -11.68
CA ARG A 34 15.05 9.48 -11.96
C ARG A 34 13.98 9.21 -10.90
N SER A 35 13.91 10.11 -9.92
CA SER A 35 13.11 9.98 -8.69
C SER A 35 11.64 9.67 -8.96
N SER A 36 11.07 10.25 -10.04
CA SER A 36 9.65 10.09 -10.41
C SER A 36 9.28 8.68 -10.91
N PHE A 37 10.17 8.00 -11.65
CA PHE A 37 9.88 6.63 -12.11
C PHE A 37 9.97 5.64 -10.94
N THR A 38 11.04 5.74 -10.15
CA THR A 38 11.25 4.91 -8.96
C THR A 38 10.08 5.02 -8.00
N THR A 39 9.51 6.21 -7.79
CA THR A 39 8.43 6.39 -6.83
C THR A 39 7.12 5.78 -7.30
N ARG A 40 6.82 5.84 -8.61
CA ARG A 40 5.69 5.11 -9.22
C ARG A 40 5.83 3.60 -9.03
N VAL A 41 7.01 3.05 -9.31
CA VAL A 41 7.29 1.61 -9.13
C VAL A 41 7.15 1.20 -7.66
N MET A 42 7.64 2.01 -6.72
CA MET A 42 7.53 1.70 -5.29
C MET A 42 6.08 1.73 -4.77
N TYR A 43 5.25 2.69 -5.22
CA TYR A 43 3.82 2.69 -4.89
C TYR A 43 3.09 1.49 -5.51
N ALA A 44 3.43 1.10 -6.74
CA ALA A 44 2.90 -0.11 -7.37
C ALA A 44 3.31 -1.38 -6.58
N GLY A 45 4.57 -1.46 -6.16
CA GLY A 45 5.06 -2.55 -5.31
C GLY A 45 4.34 -2.62 -3.96
N MET A 46 4.06 -1.47 -3.34
CA MET A 46 3.30 -1.38 -2.09
C MET A 46 1.88 -1.95 -2.26
N LEU A 47 1.18 -1.58 -3.34
CA LEU A 47 -0.14 -2.14 -3.66
C LEU A 47 -0.06 -3.64 -3.96
N PHE A 48 0.96 -4.08 -4.70
CA PHE A 48 1.13 -5.49 -5.03
C PHE A 48 1.35 -6.36 -3.79
N ILE A 49 2.25 -5.94 -2.89
CA ILE A 49 2.50 -6.64 -1.62
C ILE A 49 1.24 -6.66 -0.77
N GLY A 50 0.52 -5.53 -0.68
CA GLY A 50 -0.75 -5.44 0.05
C GLY A 50 -1.81 -6.42 -0.48
N THR A 51 -1.97 -6.50 -1.80
CA THR A 51 -2.87 -7.47 -2.46
C THR A 51 -2.42 -8.91 -2.21
N PHE A 52 -1.12 -9.18 -2.27
CA PHE A 52 -0.59 -10.51 -1.98
C PHE A 52 -0.90 -10.95 -0.54
N VAL A 53 -0.71 -10.07 0.44
CA VAL A 53 -1.09 -10.32 1.84
C VAL A 53 -2.60 -10.52 1.97
N ALA A 54 -3.43 -9.74 1.26
CA ALA A 54 -4.88 -9.92 1.24
C ALA A 54 -5.26 -11.32 0.71
N CYS A 55 -4.61 -11.81 -0.35
CA CYS A 55 -4.83 -13.16 -0.86
C CYS A 55 -4.42 -14.23 0.16
N LEU A 56 -3.31 -14.04 0.89
CA LEU A 56 -2.91 -14.95 1.96
C LEU A 56 -3.95 -15.03 3.08
N MET A 57 -4.61 -13.91 3.42
CA MET A 57 -5.70 -13.89 4.43
C MET A 57 -6.95 -14.67 3.99
N LEU A 58 -7.13 -14.92 2.69
CA LEU A 58 -8.19 -15.81 2.18
C LEU A 58 -7.83 -17.30 2.28
N ALA A 59 -6.57 -17.66 2.49
CA ALA A 59 -6.17 -19.04 2.53
C ALA A 59 -6.77 -19.76 3.76
N PRO A 60 -7.35 -20.96 3.61
CA PRO A 60 -8.07 -21.65 4.68
C PRO A 60 -7.17 -21.95 5.90
N GLY A 61 -5.88 -22.25 5.69
CA GLY A 61 -4.93 -22.48 6.77
C GLY A 61 -4.59 -21.23 7.60
N ILE A 62 -4.68 -20.03 7.00
CA ILE A 62 -4.52 -18.76 7.72
C ILE A 62 -5.83 -18.43 8.45
N GLN A 63 -6.99 -18.65 7.82
CA GLN A 63 -8.29 -18.41 8.42
C GLN A 63 -8.52 -19.23 9.69
N GLU A 64 -8.10 -20.50 9.69
CA GLU A 64 -8.22 -21.37 10.87
C GLU A 64 -7.31 -20.94 12.03
N LYS A 65 -6.11 -20.42 11.72
CA LYS A 65 -5.23 -19.81 12.73
C LYS A 65 -5.79 -18.50 13.28
N LEU A 66 -6.46 -17.72 12.43
CA LEU A 66 -7.09 -16.46 12.81
C LEU A 66 -8.37 -16.68 13.62
N SER A 67 -9.16 -17.72 13.31
CA SER A 67 -10.38 -18.08 14.04
C SER A 67 -10.09 -18.67 15.42
N ASN A 68 -8.97 -19.40 15.58
CA ASN A 68 -8.51 -19.89 16.88
C ASN A 68 -8.02 -18.76 17.80
N ALA A 69 -7.71 -17.59 17.25
CA ALA A 69 -7.41 -16.43 18.05
C ALA A 69 -8.72 -15.83 18.58
N ASN A 70 -9.09 -16.16 19.83
CA ASN A 70 -10.35 -15.78 20.50
C ASN A 70 -10.78 -14.31 20.35
N TRP A 71 -9.86 -13.38 20.03
CA TRP A 71 -10.14 -11.95 19.89
C TRP A 71 -10.94 -11.54 18.63
N PHE A 72 -10.99 -12.40 17.60
CA PHE A 72 -11.68 -12.12 16.33
C PHE A 72 -13.11 -12.72 16.26
N CYS A 73 -13.34 -13.87 16.91
CA CYS A 73 -14.64 -14.56 16.92
C CYS A 73 -15.50 -14.26 18.17
N GLN A 74 -14.96 -13.62 19.23
CA GLN A 74 -15.76 -13.20 20.39
C GLN A 74 -16.77 -12.11 19.98
N GLY A 75 -18.05 -12.50 19.88
CA GLY A 75 -19.19 -11.65 19.54
C GLY A 75 -20.07 -12.19 18.40
N LEU A 76 -19.50 -13.00 17.51
CA LEU A 76 -20.22 -13.53 16.33
C LEU A 76 -20.97 -14.85 16.64
N SER A 77 -20.53 -15.57 17.68
CA SER A 77 -21.10 -16.85 18.10
C SER A 77 -22.48 -16.75 18.75
N ASP A 78 -22.81 -15.62 19.39
CA ASP A 78 -24.06 -15.47 20.14
C ASP A 78 -25.28 -15.10 19.25
N ILE A 79 -25.07 -14.66 18.00
CA ILE A 79 -26.15 -14.00 17.23
C ILE A 79 -26.48 -14.72 15.91
N ALA A 80 -25.54 -15.42 15.26
CA ALA A 80 -25.76 -15.82 13.86
C ALA A 80 -25.63 -17.32 13.52
N GLY A 81 -24.98 -18.17 14.31
CA GLY A 81 -24.77 -19.58 13.92
C GLY A 81 -24.03 -19.78 12.58
N ILE A 82 -23.34 -18.74 12.10
CA ILE A 82 -22.58 -18.73 10.84
C ILE A 82 -21.15 -19.20 11.14
N ASN A 83 -20.56 -19.97 10.21
CA ASN A 83 -19.15 -20.39 10.25
C ASN A 83 -18.19 -19.19 10.39
N CYS A 84 -17.76 -18.90 11.63
CA CYS A 84 -16.87 -17.77 11.96
C CYS A 84 -15.58 -17.79 11.12
N ALA A 85 -15.07 -18.98 10.78
CA ALA A 85 -13.86 -19.15 9.97
C ALA A 85 -13.95 -18.50 8.56
N ARG A 86 -15.10 -18.56 7.89
CA ARG A 86 -15.24 -17.92 6.56
C ARG A 86 -15.50 -16.41 6.67
N ALA A 87 -16.30 -15.99 7.65
CA ALA A 87 -16.63 -14.57 7.83
C ALA A 87 -15.39 -13.74 8.24
N THR A 88 -14.53 -14.30 9.08
CA THR A 88 -13.30 -13.64 9.57
C THR A 88 -12.28 -13.36 8.47
N GLY A 89 -12.10 -14.29 7.52
CA GLY A 89 -11.21 -14.11 6.37
C GLY A 89 -11.62 -12.92 5.49
N PHE A 90 -12.89 -12.84 5.10
CA PHE A 90 -13.38 -11.72 4.30
C PHE A 90 -13.31 -10.39 5.05
N GLN A 91 -13.64 -10.38 6.35
CA GLN A 91 -13.58 -9.17 7.15
C GLN A 91 -12.14 -8.65 7.33
N ALA A 92 -11.15 -9.55 7.47
CA ALA A 92 -9.74 -9.18 7.53
C ALA A 92 -9.27 -8.51 6.23
N VAL A 93 -9.70 -9.05 5.08
CA VAL A 93 -9.40 -8.49 3.75
C VAL A 93 -10.01 -7.10 3.59
N TYR A 94 -11.27 -6.90 3.99
CA TYR A 94 -11.92 -5.59 3.96
C TYR A 94 -11.15 -4.55 4.80
N ARG A 95 -10.68 -4.91 5.99
CA ARG A 95 -9.89 -4.02 6.86
C ARG A 95 -8.53 -3.67 6.26
N LEU A 96 -7.82 -4.65 5.71
CA LEU A 96 -6.53 -4.43 5.04
C LEU A 96 -6.70 -3.52 3.81
N CYS A 97 -7.67 -3.83 2.94
CA CYS A 97 -7.96 -3.02 1.75
C CYS A 97 -8.41 -1.60 2.10
N ALA A 98 -9.24 -1.44 3.15
CA ALA A 98 -9.64 -0.12 3.62
C ALA A 98 -8.46 0.68 4.19
N SER A 99 -7.53 0.04 4.90
CA SER A 99 -6.32 0.69 5.40
C SER A 99 -5.45 1.23 4.26
N MET A 100 -5.27 0.44 3.20
CA MET A 100 -4.54 0.85 2.00
C MET A 100 -5.26 1.99 1.28
N ALA A 101 -6.58 1.85 1.07
CA ALA A 101 -7.38 2.89 0.43
C ALA A 101 -7.30 4.22 1.20
N LEU A 102 -7.39 4.19 2.54
CA LEU A 102 -7.26 5.38 3.37
C LEU A 102 -5.86 5.99 3.25
N PHE A 103 -4.80 5.19 3.27
CA PHE A 103 -3.44 5.68 3.08
C PHE A 103 -3.27 6.41 1.74
N PHE A 104 -3.72 5.81 0.63
CA PHE A 104 -3.63 6.44 -0.69
C PHE A 104 -4.53 7.67 -0.82
N LEU A 105 -5.71 7.67 -0.18
CA LEU A 105 -6.61 8.83 -0.15
C LEU A 105 -5.99 9.99 0.62
N LEU A 106 -5.39 9.74 1.80
CA LEU A 106 -4.67 10.76 2.57
C LEU A 106 -3.53 11.37 1.77
N PHE A 107 -2.75 10.54 1.07
CA PHE A 107 -1.69 11.01 0.18
C PHE A 107 -2.23 11.77 -1.05
N CYS A 108 -3.38 11.37 -1.58
CA CYS A 108 -4.07 12.12 -2.65
C CYS A 108 -4.43 13.53 -2.17
N VAL A 109 -5.07 13.65 -1.00
CA VAL A 109 -5.45 14.94 -0.40
C VAL A 109 -4.23 15.82 -0.12
N LEU A 110 -3.15 15.25 0.43
CA LEU A 110 -1.89 15.98 0.69
C LEU A 110 -1.25 16.56 -0.58
N MET A 111 -1.46 15.93 -1.74
CA MET A 111 -0.87 16.32 -3.01
C MET A 111 -1.81 17.20 -3.87
N LEU A 112 -2.98 17.59 -3.36
CA LEU A 112 -3.87 18.50 -4.08
C LEU A 112 -3.25 19.88 -4.28
N GLY A 113 -3.37 20.41 -5.51
CA GLY A 113 -2.88 21.74 -5.86
C GLY A 113 -1.35 21.88 -5.86
N VAL A 114 -0.62 20.80 -6.13
CA VAL A 114 0.82 20.88 -6.43
C VAL A 114 1.00 21.26 -7.90
N ASN A 115 1.63 22.42 -8.14
CA ASN A 115 1.84 22.94 -9.50
C ASN A 115 3.31 22.90 -9.92
N SER A 116 4.24 22.75 -8.96
CA SER A 116 5.68 22.77 -9.23
C SER A 116 6.40 21.59 -8.60
N SER A 117 7.35 21.02 -9.34
CA SER A 117 8.24 19.95 -8.87
C SER A 117 9.25 20.41 -7.81
N ARG A 118 9.37 21.73 -7.58
CA ARG A 118 10.24 22.31 -6.55
C ARG A 118 9.57 22.44 -5.18
N ASP A 119 8.26 22.19 -5.10
CA ASP A 119 7.52 22.27 -3.85
C ASP A 119 8.03 21.24 -2.84
N VAL A 120 8.04 21.59 -1.55
CA VAL A 120 8.44 20.69 -0.46
C VAL A 120 7.62 19.40 -0.47
N ARG A 121 6.37 19.46 -0.93
CA ARG A 121 5.47 18.32 -1.11
C ARG A 121 6.01 17.30 -2.12
N SER A 122 6.72 17.74 -3.17
CA SER A 122 7.38 16.82 -4.12
C SER A 122 8.49 16.00 -3.46
N LYS A 123 9.20 16.56 -2.47
CA LYS A 123 10.21 15.83 -1.68
C LYS A 123 9.57 14.75 -0.80
N ILE A 124 8.39 15.03 -0.23
CA ILE A 124 7.61 14.04 0.53
C ILE A 124 7.09 12.94 -0.40
N GLN A 125 6.59 13.28 -1.59
CA GLN A 125 6.12 12.30 -2.56
C GLN A 125 7.24 11.38 -3.05
N ASN A 126 8.42 11.94 -3.31
CA ASN A 126 9.54 11.19 -3.86
C ASN A 126 10.48 10.54 -2.82
N GLY A 127 10.35 10.91 -1.54
CA GLY A 127 11.21 10.45 -0.45
C GLY A 127 10.46 9.82 0.73
N PHE A 128 11.18 9.65 1.85
CA PHE A 128 10.67 9.21 3.15
C PHE A 128 9.85 7.90 3.12
N TRP A 129 10.36 6.88 2.42
CA TRP A 129 9.64 5.61 2.23
C TRP A 129 9.37 4.84 3.51
N PHE A 130 10.34 4.80 4.42
CA PHE A 130 10.16 4.14 5.72
C PHE A 130 8.98 4.71 6.52
N PHE A 131 8.86 6.04 6.60
CA PHE A 131 7.77 6.68 7.32
C PHE A 131 6.42 6.38 6.66
N LYS A 132 6.37 6.29 5.32
CA LYS A 132 5.17 5.86 4.58
C LYS A 132 4.75 4.44 4.96
N TYR A 133 5.69 3.49 4.98
CA TYR A 133 5.39 2.12 5.40
C TYR A 133 4.95 2.04 6.86
N MET A 134 5.59 2.79 7.76
CA MET A 134 5.18 2.87 9.18
C MET A 134 3.76 3.42 9.34
N ILE A 135 3.40 4.49 8.60
CA ILE A 135 2.05 5.04 8.60
C ILE A 135 1.05 4.00 8.07
N LEU A 136 1.36 3.32 6.97
CA LEU A 136 0.50 2.28 6.41
C LEU A 136 0.26 1.14 7.40
N ILE A 137 1.32 0.64 8.04
CA ILE A 137 1.22 -0.42 9.06
C ILE A 137 0.40 0.08 10.26
N GLY A 138 0.62 1.31 10.72
CA GLY A 138 -0.14 1.91 11.81
C GLY A 138 -1.64 2.02 11.50
N ILE A 139 -2.00 2.48 10.30
CA ILE A 139 -3.40 2.53 9.85
C ILE A 139 -3.99 1.11 9.77
N CYS A 140 -3.23 0.14 9.25
CA CYS A 140 -3.64 -1.25 9.18
C CYS A 140 -3.95 -1.81 10.57
N VAL A 141 -3.03 -1.69 11.53
CA VAL A 141 -3.25 -2.11 12.93
C VAL A 141 -4.46 -1.40 13.54
N GLY A 142 -4.63 -0.10 13.27
CA GLY A 142 -5.81 0.67 13.69
C GLY A 142 -7.13 0.08 13.18
N PHE A 143 -7.21 -0.25 11.89
CA PHE A 143 -8.40 -0.92 11.33
C PHE A 143 -8.63 -2.31 11.92
N PHE A 144 -7.59 -3.06 12.25
CA PHE A 144 -7.73 -4.37 12.89
C PHE A 144 -8.28 -4.26 14.32
N TYR A 145 -8.01 -3.17 15.03
CA TYR A 145 -8.57 -2.90 16.37
C TYR A 145 -10.07 -2.56 16.35
N ILE A 146 -10.61 -2.10 15.21
CA ILE A 146 -12.03 -1.74 15.12
C ILE A 146 -12.88 -3.02 15.02
N ARG A 147 -13.50 -3.42 16.14
CA ARG A 147 -14.40 -4.58 16.27
C ARG A 147 -15.85 -4.24 15.90
N SER A 148 -16.08 -3.49 14.84
CA SER A 148 -17.43 -3.16 14.37
C SER A 148 -17.82 -4.06 13.19
N GLU A 149 -18.97 -4.72 13.30
CA GLU A 149 -19.55 -5.50 12.19
C GLU A 149 -20.18 -4.60 11.12
N ASN A 150 -20.57 -3.38 11.48
CA ASN A 150 -21.19 -2.40 10.59
C ASN A 150 -20.22 -1.76 9.59
N LEU A 151 -18.92 -2.09 9.65
CA LEU A 151 -17.92 -1.59 8.70
C LEU A 151 -18.01 -2.24 7.33
N SER A 152 -18.49 -3.49 7.23
CA SER A 152 -18.47 -4.23 5.97
C SER A 152 -19.40 -3.62 4.91
N THR A 153 -20.60 -3.19 5.31
CA THR A 153 -21.61 -2.61 4.41
C THR A 153 -21.15 -1.32 3.70
N PRO A 154 -20.65 -0.27 4.38
CA PRO A 154 -20.18 0.93 3.70
C PRO A 154 -18.93 0.66 2.85
N LEU A 155 -18.01 -0.20 3.31
CA LEU A 155 -16.82 -0.58 2.55
C LEU A 155 -17.19 -1.32 1.26
N MET A 156 -18.23 -2.13 1.26
CA MET A 156 -18.75 -2.80 0.06
C MET A 156 -19.23 -1.79 -0.99
N TRP A 157 -20.03 -0.79 -0.60
CA TRP A 157 -20.50 0.24 -1.53
C TRP A 157 -19.36 1.09 -2.10
N ILE A 158 -18.42 1.51 -1.24
CA ILE A 158 -17.21 2.23 -1.67
C ILE A 158 -16.39 1.37 -2.63
N GLY A 159 -16.23 0.09 -2.32
CA GLY A 159 -15.53 -0.88 -3.16
C GLY A 159 -16.20 -1.11 -4.51
N LEU A 160 -17.54 -1.15 -4.55
CA LEU A 160 -18.31 -1.29 -5.79
C LEU A 160 -18.09 -0.10 -6.72
N ILE A 161 -18.22 1.13 -6.19
CA ILE A 161 -18.01 2.37 -6.95
C ILE A 161 -16.55 2.46 -7.42
N GLY A 162 -15.60 2.23 -6.52
CA GLY A 162 -14.18 2.25 -6.84
C GLY A 162 -13.79 1.21 -7.89
N GLY A 163 -14.32 -0.01 -7.78
CA GLY A 163 -14.10 -1.08 -8.75
C GLY A 163 -14.65 -0.74 -10.13
N PHE A 164 -15.86 -0.17 -10.20
CA PHE A 164 -16.45 0.31 -11.45
C PHE A 164 -15.57 1.38 -12.11
N THR A 165 -15.13 2.39 -11.36
CA THR A 165 -14.21 3.43 -11.87
C THR A 165 -12.87 2.84 -12.32
N PHE A 166 -12.31 1.88 -11.56
CA PHE A 166 -11.04 1.25 -11.90
C PHE A 166 -11.12 0.44 -13.20
N ILE A 167 -12.23 -0.26 -13.45
CA ILE A 167 -12.46 -0.99 -14.71
C ILE A 167 -12.49 -0.02 -15.90
N LEU A 168 -13.17 1.12 -15.77
CA LEU A 168 -13.19 2.14 -16.84
C LEU A 168 -11.80 2.71 -17.13
N LEU A 169 -11.01 3.00 -16.08
CA LEU A 169 -9.64 3.48 -16.23
C LEU A 169 -8.75 2.42 -16.90
N GLN A 170 -8.86 1.15 -16.50
CA GLN A 170 -8.12 0.05 -17.14
C GLN A 170 -8.48 -0.09 -18.62
N LEU A 171 -9.76 0.03 -18.98
CA LEU A 171 -10.21 -0.04 -20.37
C LEU A 171 -9.58 1.06 -21.23
N ILE A 172 -9.57 2.31 -20.74
CA ILE A 172 -8.92 3.43 -21.44
C ILE A 172 -7.42 3.16 -21.62
N LEU A 173 -6.72 2.70 -20.57
CA LEU A 173 -5.29 2.40 -20.64
C LEU A 173 -4.95 1.27 -21.62
N ILE A 174 -5.81 0.25 -21.72
CA ILE A 174 -5.62 -0.86 -22.67
C ILE A 174 -5.80 -0.38 -24.11
N VAL A 175 -6.79 0.47 -24.38
CA VAL A 175 -7.02 1.05 -25.70
C VAL A 175 -5.83 1.92 -26.12
N ASP A 176 -5.36 2.80 -25.24
CA ASP A 176 -4.19 3.65 -25.49
C ASP A 176 -2.91 2.84 -25.74
N PHE A 177 -2.71 1.78 -24.95
CA PHE A 177 -1.62 0.83 -25.16
C PHE A 177 -1.70 0.11 -26.51
N ALA A 178 -2.90 -0.31 -26.92
CA ALA A 178 -3.10 -1.00 -28.19
C ALA A 178 -2.81 -0.09 -29.40
N HIS A 179 -3.25 1.17 -29.35
CA HIS A 179 -2.94 2.16 -30.39
C HIS A 179 -1.44 2.49 -30.44
N SER A 180 -0.84 2.77 -29.28
CA SER A 180 0.60 3.03 -29.18
C SER A 180 1.43 1.86 -29.70
N LEU A 181 1.03 0.62 -29.42
CA LEU A 181 1.71 -0.56 -29.93
C LEU A 181 1.53 -0.69 -31.45
N ALA A 182 0.32 -0.47 -31.97
CA ALA A 182 0.07 -0.56 -33.41
C ALA A 182 0.89 0.46 -34.22
N GLU A 183 0.97 1.72 -33.77
CA GLU A 183 1.77 2.75 -34.43
C GLU A 183 3.26 2.39 -34.44
N ASN A 184 3.81 1.94 -33.31
CA ASN A 184 5.22 1.52 -33.20
C ASN A 184 5.59 0.30 -34.06
N TRP A 185 4.62 -0.49 -34.53
CA TRP A 185 4.86 -1.65 -35.42
C TRP A 185 4.70 -1.31 -36.90
N ILE A 186 4.00 -0.21 -37.21
CA ILE A 186 3.80 0.28 -38.58
C ILE A 186 4.96 1.19 -39.02
N GLU A 187 5.54 1.95 -38.08
CA GLU A 187 6.81 2.68 -38.26
C GLU A 187 8.03 1.73 -38.31
#